data_AF-A0A2I0W9L1-F1
#
_entry.id   AF-A0A2I0W9L1-F1
#
_cell.length_a   1.000
_cell.length_b   1.000
_cell.length_c   1.000
_cell.angle_alpha   90.00
_cell.angle_beta   90.00
_cell.angle_gamma   90.00
#
_symmetry.space_group_name_H-M   'P 1'
#
loop_
_entity.id
_entity.type
_entity.pdbx_description
1 polymer ?
#
loop_
_entity_poly.entity_id
_entity_poly.type
_entity_poly.pdbx_seq_one_letter_code
_entity_poly.pdbx_strand_id
1 'polypeptide(L)'
;MAMRGDGSTAVVMDTKTIWIPNQDLPLPPPPPPPPHKPWIAWLVPSVAIVNIVFFAYTMYANDCPARHPPGDVCILFRYFGRFSFEPLSINPLIGPDLRTLDTLGALDYKKIVSGEPWRLISCIWLHAGIIHLLVNMLSLLFIGIRLEQEFGFGE
;
A
#
# COMPACT_ATOMS: atom_id res chain seq x y z
N MET A 1 5.06 -85.24 -69.18
CA MET A 1 5.42 -83.85 -69.50
C MET A 1 5.06 -82.99 -68.29
N ALA A 2 6.09 -82.53 -67.59
CA ALA A 2 6.08 -81.53 -66.51
C ALA A 2 6.11 -80.13 -67.19
N MET A 3 5.86 -78.94 -66.62
CA MET A 3 5.78 -78.38 -65.26
C MET A 3 5.02 -77.03 -65.32
N ARG A 4 4.53 -76.63 -64.15
CA ARG A 4 4.17 -75.30 -63.64
C ARG A 4 4.88 -74.07 -64.26
N GLY A 5 4.10 -73.00 -64.41
CA GLY A 5 4.54 -71.59 -64.41
C GLY A 5 3.41 -70.66 -64.85
N ASP A 6 3.04 -69.67 -64.03
CA ASP A 6 3.28 -68.25 -64.34
C ASP A 6 2.73 -67.31 -63.24
N GLY A 7 3.53 -66.32 -62.88
CA GLY A 7 3.08 -64.95 -62.66
C GLY A 7 2.37 -64.59 -61.36
N SER A 8 3.07 -64.64 -60.23
CA SER A 8 2.73 -63.77 -59.10
C SER A 8 2.79 -62.31 -59.56
N THR A 9 1.64 -61.63 -59.62
CA THR A 9 1.56 -60.19 -59.85
C THR A 9 2.23 -59.47 -58.68
N ALA A 10 3.41 -58.92 -58.94
CA ALA A 10 4.14 -58.07 -58.02
C ALA A 10 3.34 -56.77 -57.79
N VAL A 11 2.84 -56.56 -56.56
CA VAL A 11 2.47 -55.22 -56.10
C VAL A 11 3.78 -54.51 -55.75
N VAL A 12 4.10 -53.47 -56.51
CA VAL A 12 5.24 -52.59 -56.27
C VAL A 12 5.06 -51.93 -54.90
N MET A 13 5.88 -52.32 -53.92
CA MET A 13 6.01 -51.58 -52.67
C MET A 13 6.84 -50.33 -52.94
N ASP A 14 6.17 -49.18 -53.00
CA ASP A 14 6.82 -47.87 -52.92
C ASP A 14 7.45 -47.71 -51.54
N THR A 15 8.76 -47.48 -51.49
CA THR A 15 9.59 -47.40 -50.28
C THR A 15 9.43 -46.08 -49.51
N LYS A 16 8.29 -45.38 -49.65
CA LYS A 16 8.16 -44.00 -49.17
C LYS A 16 7.00 -43.65 -48.24
N THR A 17 6.32 -44.63 -47.65
CA THR A 17 5.33 -44.31 -46.61
C THR A 17 5.29 -45.38 -45.52
N ILE A 18 6.09 -45.17 -44.48
CA ILE A 18 5.84 -45.75 -43.15
C ILE A 18 4.51 -45.14 -42.67
N TRP A 19 3.45 -45.94 -42.65
CA TRP A 19 2.21 -45.59 -41.97
C TRP A 19 2.43 -45.74 -40.46
N ILE A 20 2.72 -44.63 -39.77
CA ILE A 20 2.66 -44.59 -38.30
C ILE A 20 1.18 -44.47 -37.92
N PRO A 21 0.58 -45.46 -37.21
CA PRO A 21 -0.76 -45.29 -36.67
C PRO A 21 -0.72 -44.13 -35.67
N ASN A 22 -1.62 -43.15 -35.83
CA ASN A 22 -1.86 -42.00 -34.94
C ASN A 22 -1.15 -42.13 -33.59
N GLN A 23 0.07 -41.58 -33.49
CA GLN A 23 0.58 -41.19 -32.19
C GLN A 23 -0.20 -39.93 -31.83
N ASP A 24 -1.18 -40.07 -30.94
CA ASP A 24 -1.77 -38.94 -30.23
C ASP A 24 -0.63 -38.24 -29.47
N LEU A 25 -0.02 -37.25 -30.14
CA LEU A 25 1.01 -36.42 -29.54
C LEU A 25 0.40 -35.79 -28.27
N PRO A 26 1.07 -35.88 -27.11
CA PRO A 26 0.60 -35.20 -25.92
C PRO A 26 0.39 -33.72 -26.25
N LEU A 27 -0.78 -33.18 -25.87
CA LEU A 27 -1.06 -31.76 -26.05
C LEU A 27 0.07 -30.95 -25.39
N PRO A 28 0.55 -29.88 -26.04
CA PRO A 28 1.53 -29.01 -25.41
C PRO A 28 0.97 -28.47 -24.09
N PRO A 29 1.84 -28.26 -23.08
CA PRO A 29 1.39 -27.67 -21.83
C PRO A 29 0.74 -26.30 -22.10
N PRO A 30 -0.29 -25.91 -21.32
CA PRO A 30 -0.88 -24.60 -21.46
C PRO A 30 0.21 -23.53 -21.29
N PRO A 31 0.12 -22.40 -22.01
CA PRO A 31 1.05 -21.30 -21.82
C PRO A 31 1.03 -20.85 -20.34
N PRO A 32 2.18 -20.42 -19.79
CA PRO A 32 2.19 -19.86 -18.45
C PRO A 32 1.23 -18.68 -18.38
N PRO A 33 0.55 -18.46 -17.24
CA PRO A 33 -0.29 -17.29 -17.07
C PRO A 33 0.54 -16.03 -17.35
N PRO A 34 -0.06 -14.99 -17.96
CA PRO A 34 0.64 -13.73 -18.18
C PRO A 34 1.19 -13.22 -16.84
N PRO A 35 2.40 -12.65 -16.82
CA PRO A 35 2.96 -12.10 -15.59
C PRO A 35 2.01 -11.06 -15.01
N HIS A 36 1.68 -11.18 -13.72
CA HIS A 36 0.92 -10.15 -13.02
C HIS A 36 1.67 -8.81 -13.15
N LYS A 37 1.04 -7.82 -13.76
CA LYS A 37 1.57 -6.45 -13.76
C LYS A 37 1.29 -5.85 -12.38
N PRO A 38 2.31 -5.44 -11.61
CA PRO A 38 2.07 -4.78 -10.34
C PRO A 38 1.31 -3.48 -10.59
N TRP A 39 0.34 -3.19 -9.73
CA TRP A 39 -0.42 -1.95 -9.79
C TRP A 39 0.49 -0.75 -9.44
N ILE A 40 0.27 0.39 -10.09
CA ILE A 40 1.02 1.62 -9.78
C ILE A 40 0.51 2.17 -8.46
N ALA A 41 1.34 2.11 -7.42
CA ALA A 41 0.97 2.62 -6.11
C ALA A 41 0.93 4.16 -6.12
N TRP A 42 -0.26 4.74 -6.02
CA TRP A 42 -0.47 6.19 -5.96
C TRP A 42 -1.27 6.60 -4.73
N LEU A 43 -2.21 5.76 -4.25
CA LEU A 43 -3.05 6.13 -3.13
C LEU A 43 -2.25 6.17 -1.84
N VAL A 44 -1.43 5.15 -1.58
CA VAL A 44 -0.64 5.06 -0.33
C VAL A 44 0.36 6.21 -0.19
N PRO A 45 1.17 6.56 -1.22
CA PRO A 45 1.99 7.77 -1.18
C PRO A 45 1.18 9.05 -0.98
N SER A 46 0.00 9.17 -1.59
CA SER A 46 -0.87 10.33 -1.43
C SER A 46 -1.35 10.47 0.01
N VAL A 47 -1.82 9.37 0.63
CA VAL A 47 -2.24 9.34 2.03
C VAL A 47 -1.08 9.71 2.96
N ALA A 48 0.14 9.23 2.67
CA ALA A 48 1.33 9.61 3.45
C ALA A 48 1.59 11.12 3.39
N ILE A 49 1.51 11.74 2.20
CA ILE A 49 1.66 13.20 2.04
C ILE A 49 0.59 13.94 2.84
N VAL A 50 -0.67 13.51 2.76
CA VAL A 50 -1.78 14.15 3.49
C VAL A 50 -1.53 14.09 5.00
N ASN A 51 -1.05 12.97 5.55
CA ASN A 51 -0.70 12.85 6.97
C ASN A 51 0.38 13.86 7.40
N ILE A 52 1.41 14.07 6.57
CA ILE A 52 2.47 15.04 6.85
C ILE A 52 1.89 16.47 6.85
N VAL A 53 1.02 16.80 5.89
CA VAL A 53 0.38 18.11 5.80
C VAL A 53 -0.52 18.38 7.01
N PHE A 54 -1.37 17.42 7.40
CA PHE A 54 -2.24 17.56 8.56
C PHE A 54 -1.44 17.66 9.87
N PHE A 55 -0.33 16.94 10.00
CA PHE A 55 0.56 17.09 11.14
C PHE A 55 1.18 18.50 11.19
N ALA A 56 1.67 19.01 10.06
CA ALA A 56 2.20 20.37 9.99
C ALA A 56 1.14 21.42 10.35
N TYR A 57 -0.09 21.26 9.85
CA TYR A 57 -1.23 22.11 10.22
C TYR A 57 -1.54 22.05 11.72
N THR A 58 -1.50 20.85 12.31
CA THR A 58 -1.71 20.65 13.74
C THR A 58 -0.65 21.39 14.56
N MET A 59 0.62 21.28 14.18
CA MET A 59 1.72 21.99 14.84
C MET A 59 1.60 23.50 14.69
N TYR A 60 1.15 23.99 13.53
CA TYR A 60 0.87 25.41 13.31
C TYR A 60 -0.25 25.95 14.20
N ALA A 61 -1.32 25.16 14.39
CA ALA A 61 -2.46 25.48 15.26
C ALA A 61 -2.10 25.33 16.75
N ASN A 62 -1.12 24.49 17.07
CA ASN A 62 -0.65 24.31 18.44
C ASN A 62 -0.01 25.58 18.99
N ASP A 63 0.91 26.20 18.23
CA ASP A 63 1.57 27.46 18.60
C ASP A 63 2.02 27.52 20.07
N CYS A 64 2.95 26.62 20.43
CA CYS A 64 3.48 26.49 21.80
C CYS A 64 3.97 27.84 22.40
N PRO A 65 4.72 28.69 21.66
CA PRO A 65 5.21 29.96 22.21
C PRO A 65 4.11 30.97 22.57
N ALA A 66 2.94 30.88 21.93
CA ALA A 66 1.80 31.75 22.24
C ALA A 66 1.05 31.32 23.51
N ARG A 67 1.24 30.08 23.97
CA ARG A 67 0.49 29.48 25.09
C ARG A 67 1.26 29.45 26.41
N HIS A 68 2.58 29.46 26.33
CA HIS A 68 3.46 29.44 27.51
C HIS A 68 4.16 30.79 27.70
N PRO A 69 4.52 31.16 28.94
CA PRO A 69 5.31 32.36 29.19
C PRO A 69 6.65 32.32 28.43
N PRO A 70 7.23 33.48 28.10
CA PRO A 70 8.50 33.55 27.37
C PRO A 70 9.60 32.78 28.10
N GLY A 71 10.09 31.69 27.49
CA GLY A 71 11.12 30.81 28.04
C GLY A 71 11.34 29.57 27.18
N ASP A 72 12.48 28.89 27.34
CA ASP A 72 12.84 27.68 26.59
C ASP A 72 12.09 26.42 27.09
N VAL A 73 10.78 26.53 27.32
CA VAL A 73 9.93 25.40 27.78
C VAL A 73 9.50 24.52 26.59
N CYS A 74 9.29 25.13 25.42
CA CYS A 74 8.93 24.43 24.20
C CYS A 74 10.17 23.75 23.58
N ILE A 75 10.01 22.48 23.19
CA ILE A 75 11.08 21.69 22.59
C ILE A 75 11.39 22.24 21.19
N LEU A 76 12.68 22.49 20.94
CA LEU A 76 13.21 23.01 19.67
C LEU A 76 12.65 24.40 19.28
N PHE A 77 12.24 25.20 20.27
CA PHE A 77 11.78 26.58 20.07
C PHE A 77 12.67 27.41 19.15
N ARG A 78 13.98 27.34 19.39
CA ARG A 78 14.98 28.12 18.64
C ARG A 78 15.07 27.76 17.15
N TYR A 79 14.61 26.58 16.76
CA TYR A 79 14.67 26.10 15.37
C TYR A 79 13.32 26.18 14.66
N PHE A 80 12.24 25.76 15.31
CA PHE A 80 10.91 25.62 14.69
C PHE A 80 9.94 26.75 15.02
N GLY A 81 10.25 27.62 15.99
CA GLY A 81 9.41 28.77 16.36
C GLY A 81 7.96 28.37 16.66
N ARG A 82 7.01 28.80 15.82
CA ARG A 82 5.59 28.45 15.97
C ARG A 82 5.29 26.96 15.88
N PHE A 83 6.12 26.19 15.15
CA PHE A 83 5.96 24.74 14.99
C PHE A 83 6.64 23.93 16.09
N SER A 84 6.95 24.54 17.22
CA SER A 84 7.65 23.88 18.32
C SER A 84 6.75 22.90 19.05
N PHE A 85 7.38 21.90 19.65
CA PHE A 85 6.69 20.83 20.35
C PHE A 85 6.47 21.18 21.82
N GLU A 86 5.40 20.65 22.39
CA GLU A 86 5.13 20.73 23.82
C GLU A 86 6.20 19.96 24.62
N PRO A 87 6.45 20.35 25.88
CA PRO A 87 7.37 19.63 26.75
C PRO A 87 6.94 18.17 26.95
N LEU A 88 7.93 17.27 27.12
CA LEU A 88 7.70 15.83 27.27
C LEU A 88 6.85 15.44 28.49
N SER A 89 6.75 16.34 29.48
CA SER A 89 5.86 16.17 30.64
C SER A 89 4.38 16.24 30.26
N ILE A 90 4.03 16.93 29.18
CA ILE A 90 2.67 17.05 28.65
C ILE A 90 2.44 15.99 27.57
N ASN A 91 3.39 15.88 26.62
CA ASN A 91 3.27 14.94 25.52
C ASN A 91 4.60 14.22 25.25
N PRO A 92 4.74 12.95 25.69
CA PRO A 92 5.97 12.19 25.49
C PRO A 92 6.24 11.82 24.03
N LEU A 93 5.25 11.97 23.13
CA LEU A 93 5.40 11.62 21.71
C LEU A 93 6.03 12.73 20.86
N ILE A 94 6.51 13.82 21.50
CA ILE A 94 7.09 15.00 20.85
C ILE A 94 6.09 15.57 19.83
N GLY A 95 5.10 16.29 20.34
CA GLY A 95 3.91 16.64 19.58
C GLY A 95 3.21 17.90 20.08
N PRO A 96 2.00 18.17 19.54
CA PRO A 96 1.13 19.25 19.99
C PRO A 96 0.49 18.91 21.35
N ASP A 97 -0.15 19.88 21.96
CA ASP A 97 -1.00 19.67 23.15
C ASP A 97 -2.27 18.87 22.80
N LEU A 98 -2.74 18.07 23.75
CA LEU A 98 -3.96 17.27 23.58
C LEU A 98 -5.20 18.15 23.36
N ARG A 99 -5.24 19.37 23.92
CA ARG A 99 -6.36 20.30 23.67
C ARG A 99 -6.39 20.80 22.23
N THR A 100 -5.22 20.97 21.60
CA THR A 100 -5.14 21.30 20.17
C THR A 100 -5.75 20.19 19.35
N LEU A 101 -5.34 18.94 19.60
CA LEU A 101 -5.87 17.77 18.90
C LEU A 101 -7.39 17.64 19.10
N ASP A 102 -7.87 17.81 20.33
CA ASP A 102 -9.30 17.78 20.63
C ASP A 102 -10.09 18.88 19.89
N THR A 103 -9.54 20.08 19.81
CA THR A 103 -10.14 21.19 19.05
C THR A 103 -10.16 20.92 17.55
N LEU A 104 -9.11 20.26 17.03
CA LEU A 104 -9.00 19.89 15.61
C LEU A 104 -9.83 18.66 15.23
N GLY A 105 -10.52 18.04 16.19
CA GLY A 105 -11.40 16.90 15.93
C GLY A 105 -10.77 15.55 16.26
N ALA A 106 -9.94 15.48 17.31
CA ALA A 106 -9.53 14.19 17.85
C ALA A 106 -10.75 13.37 18.27
N LEU A 107 -10.56 12.05 18.28
CA LEU A 107 -11.61 11.09 18.56
C LEU A 107 -12.10 11.24 20.00
N ASP A 108 -13.33 11.75 20.17
CA ASP A 108 -14.06 11.80 21.43
C ASP A 108 -15.48 11.29 21.24
N TYR A 109 -15.74 10.10 21.78
CA TYR A 109 -17.04 9.43 21.67
C TYR A 109 -18.20 10.30 22.22
N LYS A 110 -17.99 11.01 23.33
CA LYS A 110 -19.06 11.83 23.92
C LYS A 110 -19.47 12.95 22.98
N LYS A 111 -18.48 13.56 22.31
CA LYS A 111 -18.72 14.62 21.31
C LYS A 111 -19.33 14.10 20.02
N ILE A 112 -18.94 12.90 19.60
CA ILE A 112 -19.55 12.23 18.44
C ILE A 112 -21.05 12.02 18.67
N VAL A 113 -21.41 11.46 19.82
CA VAL A 113 -22.83 11.23 20.17
C VAL A 113 -23.59 12.54 20.38
N SER A 114 -22.91 13.61 20.81
CA SER A 114 -23.52 14.94 20.96
C SER A 114 -23.63 15.75 19.67
N GLY A 115 -23.31 15.16 18.50
CA GLY A 115 -23.53 15.81 17.20
C GLY A 115 -22.26 16.20 16.43
N GLU A 116 -21.08 15.68 16.80
CA GLU A 116 -19.81 15.92 16.09
C GLU A 116 -19.29 14.68 15.33
N PRO A 117 -20.07 14.06 14.40
CA PRO A 117 -19.68 12.82 13.74
C PRO A 117 -18.45 12.95 12.83
N TRP A 118 -18.14 14.18 12.37
CA TRP A 118 -16.96 14.46 11.56
C TRP A 118 -15.64 14.09 12.28
N ARG A 119 -15.65 13.97 13.60
CA ARG A 119 -14.51 13.50 14.40
C ARG A 119 -13.98 12.14 13.97
N LEU A 120 -14.85 11.26 13.46
CA LEU A 120 -14.46 9.95 12.95
C LEU A 120 -13.59 10.04 11.69
N ILE A 121 -13.75 11.11 10.90
CA ILE A 121 -12.97 11.33 9.69
C ILE A 121 -11.74 12.17 10.00
N SER A 122 -11.86 13.23 10.81
CA SER A 122 -10.71 14.06 11.16
C SER A 122 -9.66 13.30 11.97
N CYS A 123 -10.06 12.39 12.87
CA CYS A 123 -9.11 11.65 13.70
C CYS A 123 -8.17 10.74 12.92
N ILE A 124 -8.50 10.36 11.69
CA ILE A 124 -7.65 9.55 10.80
C ILE A 124 -6.34 10.29 10.49
N TRP A 125 -6.39 11.62 10.40
CA TRP A 125 -5.27 12.46 9.99
C TRP A 125 -4.49 13.05 11.18
N LEU A 126 -5.09 13.05 12.36
CA LEU A 126 -4.51 13.67 13.56
C LEU A 126 -3.53 12.73 14.25
N HIS A 127 -2.29 13.19 14.38
CA HIS A 127 -1.22 12.43 15.01
C HIS A 127 -0.79 13.10 16.31
N ALA A 128 -0.69 12.29 17.37
CA ALA A 128 -0.29 12.76 18.71
C ALA A 128 1.16 13.26 18.80
N GLY A 129 2.04 12.93 17.84
CA GLY A 129 3.42 13.41 17.86
C GLY A 129 4.25 12.82 16.73
N ILE A 130 5.51 13.27 16.62
CA ILE A 130 6.40 12.89 15.52
C ILE A 130 6.74 11.40 15.53
N ILE A 131 6.91 10.81 16.73
CA ILE A 131 7.20 9.39 16.85
C ILE A 131 6.02 8.57 16.32
N HIS A 132 4.79 8.96 16.68
CA HIS A 132 3.58 8.29 16.18
C HIS A 132 3.44 8.45 14.67
N LEU A 133 3.68 9.65 14.12
CA LEU A 133 3.67 9.89 12.67
C LEU A 133 4.72 9.04 11.94
N LEU A 134 5.96 8.97 12.44
CA LEU A 134 7.03 8.21 11.79
C LEU A 134 6.72 6.72 11.73
N VAL A 135 6.23 6.13 12.83
CA VAL A 135 5.81 4.73 12.84
C VAL A 135 4.65 4.50 11.87
N ASN A 136 3.68 5.42 11.81
CA ASN A 136 2.58 5.35 10.85
C ASN A 136 3.05 5.45 9.39
N MET A 137 3.99 6.34 9.09
CA MET A 137 4.53 6.47 7.73
C MET A 137 5.36 5.26 7.33
N LEU A 138 6.14 4.70 8.27
CA LEU A 138 6.89 3.48 8.03
C LEU A 138 5.95 2.30 7.76
N SER A 139 4.94 2.08 8.60
CA SER A 139 3.98 1.00 8.36
C SER A 139 3.20 1.19 7.06
N LEU A 140 2.70 2.41 6.80
CA LEU A 140 1.91 2.74 5.63
C LEU A 140 2.71 2.58 4.34
N LEU A 141 3.94 3.08 4.27
CA LEU A 141 4.74 2.98 3.05
C LEU A 141 5.27 1.57 2.83
N PHE A 142 5.67 0.84 3.88
CA PHE A 142 6.21 -0.52 3.70
C PHE A 142 5.12 -1.55 3.44
N ILE A 143 4.03 -1.53 4.20
CA ILE A 143 2.95 -2.50 4.07
C ILE A 143 1.96 -2.03 3.02
N GLY A 144 1.55 -0.76 3.05
CA GLY A 144 0.53 -0.22 2.16
C GLY A 144 0.94 -0.24 0.69
N ILE A 145 2.17 0.16 0.33
CA ILE A 145 2.61 0.13 -1.08
C ILE A 145 2.62 -1.31 -1.60
N ARG A 146 3.04 -2.27 -0.77
CA ARG A 146 3.05 -3.69 -1.14
C ARG A 146 1.63 -4.22 -1.35
N LEU A 147 0.71 -3.89 -0.43
CA LEU A 147 -0.69 -4.26 -0.58
C LEU A 147 -1.32 -3.63 -1.83
N GLU A 148 -1.05 -2.35 -2.09
CA GLU A 148 -1.55 -1.64 -3.28
C GLU A 148 -0.99 -2.26 -4.57
N GLN A 149 0.28 -2.66 -4.60
CA GLN A 149 0.90 -3.30 -5.76
C GLN A 149 0.37 -4.73 -6.05
N GLU A 150 0.06 -5.50 -5.00
CA GLU A 150 -0.40 -6.90 -5.08
C GLU A 150 -1.90 -7.02 -5.39
N PHE A 151 -2.73 -6.21 -4.73
CA PHE A 151 -4.19 -6.30 -4.85
C PHE A 151 -4.80 -5.25 -5.77
N GLY A 152 -4.07 -4.16 -6.06
CA GLY A 152 -4.61 -3.03 -6.81
C GLY A 152 -5.81 -2.37 -6.13
N PHE A 153 -6.54 -1.56 -6.89
CA PHE A 153 -7.84 -1.01 -6.48
C PHE A 153 -8.92 -1.49 -7.45
N GLY A 154 -9.52 -2.64 -7.12
CA GLY A 154 -10.78 -3.14 -7.68
C GLY A 154 -10.92 -3.01 -9.19
N GLU A 155 -10.38 -3.96 -9.93
CA GLU A 155 -10.96 -4.39 -11.22
C GLU A 155 -11.76 -5.68 -11.02
#